data_AF-A0A4Y2H443-F1
#
_entry.id   AF-A0A4Y2H443-F1
#
_cell.length_a   1.000
_cell.length_b   1.000
_cell.length_c   1.000
_cell.angle_alpha   90.00
_cell.angle_beta   90.00
_cell.angle_gamma   90.00
#
_symmetry.space_group_name_H-M   'P 1'
#
loop_
_entity.id
_entity.type
_entity.pdbx_description
1 polymer ?
#
loop_
_entity_poly.entity_id
_entity_poly.type
_entity_poly.pdbx_seq_one_letter_code
_entity_poly.pdbx_strand_id
1 'polypeptide(L)'
;MNVNKTQLTYVHTLPQFNKILADPTKNIKDIYLPTEEVAAIVWENKKQFIPQDTTTNVLLAAFTTTWARLKLFRDRKVGGRCSVSRYRQYHLRQYCMDLEEKIPLQDPHKIVPDAKKRKFLRKEETKYYKLVYDKRVIQPDFTTLSYGY
;
A
#
# COMPACT_ATOMS: atom_id res chain seq x y z
N MET A 1 12.54 8.56 29.59
CA MET A 1 11.87 9.82 30.01
C MET A 1 10.46 9.84 29.44
N ASN A 2 9.44 10.20 30.22
CA ASN A 2 8.04 10.17 29.79
C ASN A 2 7.74 11.39 28.89
N VAL A 3 7.67 11.18 27.58
CA VAL A 3 7.63 12.22 26.54
C VAL A 3 6.29 12.96 26.46
N ASN A 4 5.27 12.46 27.15
CA ASN A 4 3.87 12.91 27.06
C ASN A 4 3.43 13.84 28.21
N LYS A 5 4.36 14.40 28.98
CA LYS A 5 4.02 15.34 30.06
C LYS A 5 3.91 16.77 29.52
N THR A 6 3.04 17.56 30.13
CA THR A 6 3.00 19.03 29.97
C THR A 6 4.37 19.63 30.25
N GLN A 7 4.84 20.48 29.36
CA GLN A 7 6.07 21.25 29.49
C GLN A 7 5.73 22.73 29.56
N LEU A 8 6.54 23.49 30.30
CA LEU A 8 6.41 24.92 30.45
C LEU A 8 7.69 25.59 29.95
N THR A 9 7.54 26.54 29.03
CA THR A 9 8.66 27.29 28.45
C THR A 9 8.43 28.78 28.58
N TYR A 10 9.43 29.49 29.08
CA TYR A 10 9.44 30.95 29.16
C TYR A 10 10.08 31.55 27.92
N VAL A 11 9.45 32.59 27.38
CA VAL A 11 9.87 33.24 26.14
C VAL A 11 9.91 34.75 26.35
N HIS A 12 11.02 35.36 25.94
CA HIS A 12 11.28 36.79 26.09
C HIS A 12 11.22 37.56 24.76
N THR A 13 11.19 36.85 23.63
CA THR A 13 11.29 37.45 22.29
C THR A 13 10.18 36.96 21.37
N LEU A 14 9.58 37.86 20.60
CA LEU A 14 8.51 37.55 19.65
C LEU A 14 8.88 36.47 18.61
N PRO A 15 10.10 36.43 18.04
CA PRO A 15 10.47 35.39 17.08
C PRO A 15 10.45 33.98 17.68
N GLN A 16 10.89 33.85 18.94
CA GLN A 16 10.87 32.58 19.65
C GLN A 16 9.44 32.14 19.97
N PHE A 17 8.59 33.11 20.32
CA PHE A 17 7.17 32.87 20.60
C PHE A 17 6.45 32.34 19.34
N ASN A 18 6.65 33.01 18.20
CA ASN A 18 6.09 32.59 16.92
C ASN A 18 6.62 31.22 16.47
N LYS A 19 7.90 30.91 16.75
CA LYS A 19 8.48 29.60 16.44
C LYS A 19 7.80 28.46 17.19
N ILE A 20 7.41 28.68 18.45
CA ILE A 20 6.71 27.68 19.26
C ILE A 20 5.25 27.53 18.78
N LEU A 21 4.59 28.62 18.41
CA LEU A 21 3.24 28.61 17.85
C LEU A 21 3.15 27.93 16.48
N ALA A 22 4.18 28.10 15.64
CA ALA A 22 4.22 27.55 14.29
C ALA A 22 4.62 26.06 14.25
N ASP A 23 5.11 25.49 15.36
CA ASP A 23 5.59 24.11 15.40
C ASP A 23 4.41 23.12 15.39
N PRO A 24 4.22 22.33 14.31
CA PRO A 24 3.08 21.42 14.21
C PRO A 24 3.15 20.27 15.23
N THR A 25 4.32 19.99 15.80
CA THR A 25 4.55 18.90 16.77
C THR A 25 3.99 19.23 18.16
N LYS A 26 3.92 20.53 18.50
CA LYS A 26 3.48 21.00 19.81
C LYS A 26 2.00 21.30 19.79
N ASN A 27 1.32 20.94 20.87
CA ASN A 27 -0.05 21.34 21.14
C ASN A 27 -0.03 22.31 22.31
N ILE A 28 -0.43 23.56 22.07
CA ILE A 28 -0.42 24.60 23.09
C ILE A 28 -1.72 24.52 23.88
N LYS A 29 -1.60 24.42 25.21
CA LYS A 29 -2.75 24.37 26.12
C LYS A 29 -3.12 25.76 26.60
N ASP A 30 -2.14 26.48 27.15
CA ASP A 30 -2.33 27.78 27.76
C ASP A 30 -1.10 28.66 27.58
N ILE A 31 -1.32 29.98 27.61
CA ILE A 31 -0.29 31.00 27.58
C ILE A 31 -0.55 31.96 28.73
N TYR A 32 0.42 32.08 29.63
CA TYR A 32 0.40 33.03 30.72
C TYR A 32 1.36 34.19 30.42
N LEU A 33 1.01 35.37 30.89
CA LEU A 33 1.84 36.58 30.82
C LEU A 33 2.10 37.05 32.26
N PRO A 34 3.07 36.45 32.98
CA PRO A 34 3.34 36.80 34.37
C PRO A 34 3.90 38.23 34.52
N THR A 35 4.60 38.71 33.49
CA THR A 35 5.24 40.02 33.44
C THR A 35 5.15 40.56 32.01
N GLU A 36 5.25 41.87 31.82
CA GLU A 36 5.16 42.51 30.49
C GLU A 36 6.24 42.04 29.51
N GLU A 37 7.38 41.56 30.01
CA GLU A 37 8.51 41.12 29.20
C GLU A 37 8.57 39.62 28.94
N VAL A 38 7.72 38.82 29.60
CA VAL A 38 7.84 37.34 29.60
C VAL A 38 6.51 36.67 29.34
N ALA A 39 6.48 35.79 28.33
CA ALA A 39 5.36 34.88 28.09
C ALA A 39 5.75 33.46 28.52
N ALA A 40 4.91 32.84 29.34
CA ALA A 40 5.03 31.44 29.72
C ALA A 40 4.03 30.59 28.92
N ILE A 41 4.53 29.67 28.10
CA ILE A 41 3.71 28.79 27.25
C ILE A 41 3.68 27.40 27.87
N VAL A 42 2.49 26.87 28.12
CA VAL A 42 2.26 25.48 28.51
C VAL A 42 1.86 24.68 27.28
N TRP A 43 2.63 23.64 26.98
CA TRP A 43 2.41 22.82 25.79
C TRP A 43 2.64 21.33 26.07
N GLU A 44 2.03 20.50 25.23
CA GLU A 44 2.24 19.05 25.20
C GLU A 44 2.67 18.61 23.81
N ASN A 45 3.45 17.53 23.75
CA ASN A 45 3.83 16.94 22.48
C ASN A 45 2.67 16.12 21.90
N LYS A 46 2.35 16.29 20.62
CA LYS A 46 1.25 15.54 19.98
C LYS A 46 1.61 14.05 19.89
N LYS A 47 0.80 13.20 20.50
CA LYS A 47 0.99 11.74 20.57
C LYS A 47 1.01 11.02 19.21
N GLN A 48 0.50 11.65 18.17
CA GLN A 48 0.33 11.06 16.84
C GLN A 48 1.09 11.82 15.75
N PHE A 49 2.10 12.61 16.12
CA PHE A 49 2.94 13.22 15.11
C PHE A 49 3.85 12.16 14.48
N ILE A 50 3.50 11.73 13.28
CA ILE A 50 4.37 10.93 12.42
C ILE A 50 4.99 11.93 11.45
N PRO A 51 6.30 12.24 11.55
CA PRO A 51 6.95 13.02 10.50
C PRO A 51 6.76 12.27 9.18
N GLN A 52 6.38 12.99 8.13
CA GLN A 52 6.19 12.39 6.82
C GLN A 52 7.57 12.03 6.24
N ASP A 53 8.08 10.86 6.61
CA ASP A 53 9.34 10.32 6.12
C ASP A 53 9.12 9.64 4.76
N THR A 54 9.91 10.03 3.76
CA THR A 54 9.85 9.48 2.40
C THR A 54 10.08 7.97 2.37
N THR A 55 10.83 7.44 3.35
CA THR A 55 11.11 6.00 3.55
C THR A 55 9.92 5.23 4.11
N THR A 56 9.02 5.89 4.85
CA THR A 56 7.81 5.27 5.43
C THR A 56 6.89 4.73 4.32
N ASN A 57 6.80 5.43 3.20
CA ASN A 57 6.02 4.98 2.04
C ASN A 57 6.56 3.66 1.47
N VAL A 58 7.88 3.47 1.46
CA VAL A 58 8.51 2.23 0.99
C VAL A 58 8.22 1.08 1.95
N LEU A 59 8.27 1.33 3.26
CA LEU A 59 7.94 0.33 4.28
C LEU A 59 6.45 -0.06 4.25
N LEU A 60 5.55 0.91 4.07
CA LEU A 60 4.12 0.66 3.89
C LEU A 60 3.85 -0.16 2.62
N ALA A 61 4.52 0.16 1.51
CA ALA A 61 4.39 -0.60 0.26
C ALA A 61 4.89 -2.05 0.42
N ALA A 62 6.05 -2.25 1.06
CA ALA A 62 6.58 -3.58 1.31
C ALA A 62 5.68 -4.40 2.26
N PHE A 63 5.17 -3.77 3.33
CA PHE A 63 4.28 -4.40 4.30
C PHE A 63 2.96 -4.82 3.66
N THR A 64 2.27 -3.91 2.96
CA THR A 64 0.98 -4.21 2.31
C THR A 64 1.12 -5.31 1.25
N THR A 65 2.21 -5.30 0.47
CA THR A 65 2.50 -6.32 -0.55
C THR A 65 2.78 -7.69 0.07
N THR A 66 3.64 -7.76 1.10
CA THR A 66 3.97 -9.01 1.78
C THR A 66 2.79 -9.57 2.56
N TRP A 67 2.01 -8.72 3.22
CA TRP A 67 0.80 -9.11 3.94
C TRP A 67 -0.27 -9.70 3.02
N ALA A 68 -0.54 -9.07 1.88
CA ALA A 68 -1.44 -9.62 0.87
C ALA A 68 -0.96 -11.01 0.39
N ARG A 69 0.35 -11.17 0.19
CA ARG A 69 0.95 -12.45 -0.21
C ARG A 69 0.79 -13.54 0.87
N LEU A 70 1.03 -13.18 2.13
CA LEU A 70 0.83 -14.07 3.28
C LEU A 70 -0.63 -14.47 3.45
N LYS A 71 -1.57 -13.54 3.21
CA LYS A 71 -3.00 -13.83 3.26
C LYS A 71 -3.41 -14.84 2.18
N LEU A 72 -2.93 -14.67 0.95
CA LEU A 72 -3.11 -15.66 -0.12
C LEU A 72 -2.52 -17.04 0.24
N PHE A 73 -1.40 -17.09 0.96
CA PHE A 73 -0.82 -18.35 1.43
C PHE A 73 -1.64 -19.01 2.55
N ARG A 74 -2.30 -18.23 3.42
CA ARG A 74 -3.18 -18.76 4.48
C ARG A 74 -4.48 -19.32 3.92
N ASP A 75 -5.07 -18.64 2.93
CA ASP A 75 -6.35 -19.02 2.34
C ASP A 75 -6.23 -20.18 1.36
N ARG A 76 -5.03 -20.44 0.80
CA ARG A 76 -4.74 -21.68 0.06
C ARG A 76 -4.46 -22.84 1.02
N LYS A 77 -5.48 -23.66 1.31
CA LYS A 77 -5.24 -25.07 1.61
C LYS A 77 -4.85 -25.75 0.28
N VAL A 78 -3.76 -26.50 0.26
CA VAL A 78 -3.19 -27.25 -0.88
C VAL A 78 -2.17 -26.48 -1.75
N GLY A 79 -0.92 -26.97 -1.68
CA GLY A 79 -0.09 -27.18 -2.87
C GLY A 79 0.78 -26.03 -3.37
N GLY A 80 2.08 -26.13 -3.11
CA GLY A 80 3.10 -25.72 -4.08
C GLY A 80 3.71 -24.32 -3.90
N ARG A 81 4.98 -24.29 -3.51
CA ARG A 81 5.85 -23.12 -3.45
C ARG A 81 6.00 -22.47 -4.84
N CYS A 82 5.81 -21.15 -4.90
CA CYS A 82 6.37 -20.29 -5.96
C CYS A 82 7.17 -19.15 -5.32
N SER A 83 8.31 -19.49 -4.73
CA SER A 83 9.41 -18.55 -4.52
C SER A 83 10.44 -18.80 -5.61
N VAL A 84 10.59 -17.85 -6.53
CA VAL A 84 11.57 -17.91 -7.62
C VAL A 84 12.97 -17.81 -7.01
N SER A 85 13.55 -18.98 -6.70
CA SER A 85 14.98 -19.18 -6.53
C SER A 85 15.47 -19.92 -7.79
N ARG A 86 16.49 -19.34 -8.42
CA ARG A 86 16.88 -19.49 -9.84
C ARG A 86 17.42 -20.87 -10.26
N TYR A 87 17.30 -21.91 -9.42
CA TYR A 87 17.95 -23.22 -9.66
C TYR A 87 17.04 -24.45 -9.70
N ARG A 88 15.71 -24.29 -9.60
CA ARG A 88 14.75 -25.42 -9.62
C ARG A 88 13.71 -25.34 -10.74
N GLN A 89 14.10 -24.80 -11.89
CA GLN A 89 13.18 -24.46 -12.96
C GLN A 89 12.75 -25.66 -13.84
N TYR A 90 13.51 -26.76 -13.84
CA TYR A 90 13.27 -27.87 -14.77
C TYR A 90 12.33 -28.96 -14.23
N HIS A 91 12.40 -29.30 -12.94
CA HIS A 91 11.63 -30.43 -12.43
C HIS A 91 10.15 -30.09 -12.10
N LEU A 92 9.86 -28.83 -11.78
CA LEU A 92 8.49 -28.35 -11.52
C LEU A 92 7.69 -28.09 -12.81
N ARG A 93 8.34 -28.09 -13.98
CA ARG A 93 7.68 -27.86 -15.26
C ARG A 93 6.77 -29.02 -15.66
N GLN A 94 7.04 -30.23 -15.19
CA GLN A 94 6.24 -31.41 -15.53
C GLN A 94 4.87 -31.43 -14.83
N TYR A 95 4.72 -30.82 -13.64
CA TYR A 95 3.51 -30.94 -12.82
C TYR A 95 2.46 -29.83 -13.04
N CYS A 96 2.81 -28.74 -13.73
CA CYS A 96 1.91 -27.60 -13.98
C CYS A 96 1.29 -27.57 -15.38
N MET A 97 1.71 -28.46 -16.30
CA MET A 97 1.27 -28.41 -17.70
C MET A 97 -0.11 -29.01 -17.94
N ASP A 98 -0.71 -29.66 -16.92
CA ASP A 98 -1.95 -30.43 -17.10
C ASP A 98 -3.23 -29.71 -16.59
N LEU A 99 -3.11 -28.52 -15.99
CA LEU A 99 -4.30 -27.78 -15.54
C LEU A 99 -4.89 -26.93 -16.69
N GLU A 100 -5.76 -27.55 -17.47
CA GLU A 100 -6.67 -26.85 -18.41
C GLU A 100 -7.84 -26.13 -17.71
N GLU A 101 -7.81 -26.01 -16.38
CA GLU A 101 -8.89 -25.40 -15.61
C GLU A 101 -9.07 -23.92 -15.94
N LYS A 102 -10.20 -23.61 -16.58
CA LYS A 102 -10.68 -22.24 -16.77
C LYS A 102 -11.38 -21.79 -15.49
N ILE A 103 -10.92 -20.69 -14.90
CA ILE A 103 -11.51 -20.10 -13.68
C ILE A 103 -12.66 -19.19 -14.10
N PRO A 104 -13.92 -19.47 -13.71
CA PRO A 104 -15.04 -18.57 -13.96
C PRO A 104 -14.99 -17.38 -12.99
N LEU A 105 -15.03 -16.16 -13.53
CA LEU A 105 -15.18 -14.92 -12.77
C LEU A 105 -16.52 -14.29 -13.13
N GLN A 106 -17.40 -14.18 -12.13
CA GLN A 106 -18.69 -13.52 -12.28
C GLN A 106 -18.55 -12.03 -12.00
N ASP A 107 -18.96 -11.21 -12.95
CA ASP A 107 -19.13 -9.76 -12.81
C ASP A 107 -20.63 -9.44 -12.90
N PRO A 108 -21.35 -9.45 -11.76
CA PRO A 108 -22.78 -9.17 -11.74
C PRO A 108 -23.12 -7.70 -12.02
N HIS A 109 -22.12 -6.82 -12.13
CA HIS A 109 -22.31 -5.37 -12.29
C HIS A 109 -21.67 -4.82 -13.57
N LYS A 110 -21.45 -5.65 -14.59
CA LYS A 110 -20.81 -5.20 -15.82
C LYS A 110 -21.62 -4.11 -16.52
N ILE A 111 -21.05 -2.92 -16.62
CA ILE A 111 -21.63 -1.79 -17.35
C ILE A 111 -21.33 -1.95 -18.84
N VAL A 112 -22.38 -1.99 -19.67
CA VAL A 112 -22.28 -2.15 -21.12
C VAL A 112 -23.08 -1.04 -21.82
N PRO A 113 -22.51 -0.35 -22.81
CA PRO A 113 -23.27 0.62 -23.61
C PRO A 113 -24.28 -0.08 -24.53
N ASP A 114 -25.53 0.36 -24.48
CA ASP A 114 -26.56 0.02 -25.47
C ASP A 114 -26.58 1.11 -26.56
N ALA A 115 -25.96 0.79 -27.71
CA ALA A 115 -25.85 1.70 -28.85
C ALA A 115 -27.21 2.10 -29.44
N LYS A 116 -28.23 1.24 -29.34
CA LYS A 116 -29.57 1.53 -29.88
C LYS A 116 -30.35 2.48 -28.99
N LYS A 117 -30.22 2.30 -27.67
CA LYS A 117 -30.93 3.13 -26.67
C LYS A 117 -30.10 4.32 -26.19
N ARG A 118 -28.85 4.47 -26.64
CA ARG A 118 -27.87 5.47 -26.18
C ARG A 118 -27.80 5.56 -24.64
N LYS A 119 -27.85 4.41 -23.97
CA LYS A 119 -27.86 4.31 -22.49
C LYS A 119 -26.85 3.27 -22.04
N PHE A 120 -26.34 3.41 -20.82
CA PHE A 120 -25.54 2.38 -20.18
C PHE A 120 -26.47 1.45 -19.40
N LEU A 121 -26.32 0.15 -19.61
CA LEU A 121 -27.07 -0.88 -18.91
C LEU A 121 -26.11 -1.71 -18.06
N ARG A 122 -26.61 -2.18 -16.93
CA ARG A 122 -25.93 -3.19 -16.13
C ARG A 122 -26.35 -4.56 -16.62
N LYS A 123 -25.39 -5.41 -16.97
CA LYS A 123 -25.60 -6.80 -17.41
C LYS A 123 -24.73 -7.72 -16.56
N GLU A 124 -25.22 -8.91 -16.25
CA GLU A 124 -24.42 -9.94 -15.59
C GLU A 124 -23.54 -10.62 -16.64
N GLU A 125 -22.24 -10.72 -16.39
CA GLU A 125 -21.28 -11.36 -17.28
C GLU A 125 -20.45 -12.40 -16.51
N THR A 126 -20.25 -13.58 -17.09
CA THR A 126 -19.28 -14.57 -16.58
C THR A 126 -18.13 -14.67 -17.56
N LYS A 127 -16.91 -14.37 -17.10
CA LYS A 127 -15.69 -14.48 -17.91
C LYS A 127 -14.85 -15.66 -17.45
N TYR A 128 -14.34 -16.42 -18.40
CA TYR A 128 -13.50 -17.57 -18.14
C TYR A 128 -12.04 -17.19 -18.39
N TYR A 129 -11.22 -17.25 -17.34
CA TYR A 129 -9.79 -16.95 -17.41
C TYR A 129 -8.97 -18.22 -17.30
N LYS A 130 -7.89 -18.33 -18.09
CA LYS A 130 -6.90 -19.41 -17.97
C LYS A 130 -5.60 -18.83 -17.43
N LEU A 131 -4.98 -19.54 -16.49
CA LEU A 131 -3.62 -19.22 -16.04
C LEU A 131 -2.64 -19.61 -17.15
N VAL A 132 -2.13 -18.60 -17.87
CA VAL A 132 -1.09 -18.78 -18.88
C VAL A 132 0.25 -18.44 -18.24
N TYR A 133 0.99 -19.47 -17.84
CA TYR A 133 2.33 -19.31 -17.28
C TYR A 133 3.38 -18.94 -18.34
N ASP A 134 3.10 -19.24 -19.61
CA ASP A 134 4.02 -19.04 -20.72
C ASP A 134 3.72 -17.72 -21.43
N LYS A 135 4.12 -16.60 -20.81
CA LYS A 135 4.03 -15.27 -21.46
C LYS A 135 5.01 -15.10 -22.62
N ARG A 136 5.95 -16.05 -22.78
CA ARG A 136 7.03 -16.03 -23.75
C ARG A 136 7.10 -17.35 -24.51
N VAL A 137 7.19 -17.27 -25.83
CA VAL A 137 7.41 -18.39 -26.74
C VAL A 137 8.91 -18.58 -26.91
N ILE A 138 9.41 -19.80 -26.68
CA ILE A 138 10.83 -20.15 -26.89
C ILE A 138 11.00 -20.55 -28.35
N GLN A 139 11.92 -19.90 -29.05
CA GLN A 139 12.26 -20.21 -30.43
C GLN A 139 13.32 -21.32 -30.51
N PRO A 140 13.53 -21.94 -31.69
CA PRO A 140 14.56 -22.98 -31.88
C PRO A 140 15.99 -22.52 -31.57
N ASP A 141 16.24 -21.20 -31.64
CA ASP A 141 17.50 -20.54 -31.28
C ASP A 141 17.59 -20.18 -29.79
N PHE A 142 16.66 -20.68 -28.97
CA PHE A 142 16.50 -20.40 -27.53
C PHE A 142 16.21 -18.93 -27.18
N THR A 143 15.93 -18.07 -28.17
CA THR A 143 15.43 -16.72 -27.89
C THR A 143 13.98 -16.78 -27.44
N THR A 144 13.50 -15.73 -26.77
CA THR A 144 12.13 -15.68 -26.25
C THR A 144 11.37 -14.46 -26.76
N LEU A 145 10.24 -14.67 -27.44
CA LEU A 145 9.33 -13.60 -27.87
C LEU A 145 8.09 -13.54 -26.98
N SER A 146 7.55 -12.35 -26.77
CA SER A 146 6.23 -12.19 -26.14
C SER A 146 5.13 -12.74 -27.03
N TYR A 147 4.10 -13.33 -26.42
CA TYR A 147 2.92 -13.79 -27.15
C TYR A 147 2.22 -12.61 -27.87
N GLY A 148 2.01 -12.73 -29.19
CA GLY A 148 1.32 -11.73 -30.03
C GLY A 148 2.22 -10.85 -30.92
N TYR A 149 3.50 -11.18 -31.04
CA TYR A 149 4.46 -10.61 -32.01
C TYR A 149 4.94 -11.68 -32.98
#